data_AF-A0A0H4LRP4-F1
#
_entry.id   AF-A0A0H4LRP4-F1
#
_cell.length_a   1.000
_cell.length_b   1.000
_cell.length_c   1.000
_cell.angle_alpha   90.00
_cell.angle_beta   90.00
_cell.angle_gamma   90.00
#
_symmetry.space_group_name_H-M   'P 1'
#
loop_
_entity.id
_entity.type
_entity.pdbx_description
1 polymer ?
#
loop_
_entity_poly.entity_id
_entity_poly.type
_entity_poly.pdbx_seq_one_letter_code
_entity_poly.pdbx_strand_id
1 'polypeptide(L)'
;LDRENCGIDQRWWESALQESRAIAVPGSFNDQFADADIRNYAGNVWYQREVFIPKGWAGQRIVLRFDAVTHYGKVWVNNQEVMEHQGGYTPFEADVTPYVIAGKSVRITVCVNNELNWQTIPPGMVITDENGKKKQSYFHDFFNYAGIHRSVMLYTTPNTWVDDITVVTHVAQDCNHASVDWQVVANGDVSVELRDADQQVVATGQGTSGTLQVVNPHLWQPGEGYLYELCVTAKSQTECDIYPLRVGIRSVAVKGEQFLINHKPFYFTGFGRHEDADLRGKGFDNVLMVHDHALMDW
;
A
#
# COMPACT_ATOMS: atom_id res chain seq x y z
N LEU A 1 -16.13 -8.21 -16.87
CA LEU A 1 -15.03 -8.97 -17.52
C LEU A 1 -14.94 -8.49 -18.96
N ASP A 2 -13.74 -8.32 -19.52
CA ASP A 2 -13.54 -7.91 -20.91
C ASP A 2 -13.27 -9.15 -21.78
N ARG A 3 -14.33 -9.93 -22.04
CA ARG A 3 -14.19 -11.24 -22.69
C ARG A 3 -13.65 -11.13 -24.13
N GLU A 4 -13.93 -10.03 -24.81
CA GLU A 4 -13.50 -9.76 -26.18
C GLU A 4 -12.18 -8.97 -26.25
N ASN A 5 -11.62 -8.59 -25.09
CA ASN A 5 -10.44 -7.74 -24.98
C ASN A 5 -10.57 -6.43 -25.78
N CYS A 6 -11.76 -5.84 -25.78
CA CYS A 6 -12.11 -4.68 -26.60
C CYS A 6 -12.28 -3.40 -25.78
N GLY A 7 -12.25 -3.48 -24.44
CA GLY A 7 -12.53 -2.34 -23.57
C GLY A 7 -11.55 -1.18 -23.71
N ILE A 8 -10.29 -1.48 -24.06
CA ILE A 8 -9.29 -0.46 -24.38
C ILE A 8 -9.63 0.26 -25.69
N ASP A 9 -9.89 -0.51 -26.74
CA ASP A 9 -10.17 0.02 -28.08
C ASP A 9 -11.49 0.81 -28.13
N GLN A 10 -12.49 0.32 -27.39
CA GLN A 10 -13.81 0.96 -27.26
C GLN A 10 -13.86 2.04 -26.18
N ARG A 11 -12.74 2.30 -25.49
CA ARG A 11 -12.62 3.35 -24.48
C ARG A 11 -13.69 3.30 -23.39
N TRP A 12 -13.84 2.14 -22.75
CA TRP A 12 -14.89 1.93 -21.73
C TRP A 12 -14.85 2.91 -20.56
N TRP A 13 -13.74 3.62 -20.34
CA TRP A 13 -13.64 4.70 -19.35
C TRP A 13 -14.37 5.99 -19.74
N GLU A 14 -14.74 6.20 -21.02
CA GLU A 14 -15.43 7.41 -21.49
C GLU A 14 -16.94 7.42 -21.17
N SER A 15 -17.52 6.28 -20.79
CA SER A 15 -18.94 6.15 -20.42
C SER A 15 -19.13 5.26 -19.18
N ALA A 16 -20.37 5.15 -18.69
CA ALA A 16 -20.68 4.21 -17.62
C ALA A 16 -20.54 2.77 -18.17
N LEU A 17 -19.87 1.88 -17.43
CA LEU A 17 -19.72 0.48 -17.83
C LEU A 17 -21.09 -0.18 -18.01
N GLN A 18 -21.35 -0.64 -19.23
CA GLN A 18 -22.54 -1.41 -19.56
C GLN A 18 -22.42 -2.84 -19.03
N GLU A 19 -23.55 -3.46 -18.67
CA GLU A 19 -23.60 -4.85 -18.18
C GLU A 19 -22.68 -5.14 -16.97
N SER A 20 -22.48 -4.13 -16.12
CA SER A 20 -21.65 -4.23 -14.92
C SER A 20 -22.38 -4.89 -13.74
N ARG A 21 -21.60 -5.45 -12.82
CA ARG A 21 -22.07 -6.05 -11.56
C ARG A 21 -21.38 -5.36 -10.38
N ALA A 22 -22.12 -5.10 -9.31
CA ALA A 22 -21.53 -4.61 -8.08
C ALA A 22 -20.57 -5.66 -7.50
N ILE A 23 -19.41 -5.19 -7.03
CA ILE A 23 -18.35 -6.03 -6.47
C ILE A 23 -17.71 -5.30 -5.29
N ALA A 24 -17.26 -6.04 -4.27
CA ALA A 24 -16.58 -5.48 -3.12
C ALA A 24 -15.10 -5.20 -3.42
N VAL A 25 -14.62 -4.07 -2.89
CA VAL A 25 -13.22 -3.65 -2.87
C VAL A 25 -12.91 -3.18 -1.44
N PRO A 26 -11.84 -3.65 -0.79
CA PRO A 26 -10.85 -4.61 -1.29
C PRO A 26 -11.39 -6.04 -1.42
N GLY A 27 -10.91 -6.79 -2.41
CA GLY A 27 -11.31 -8.18 -2.64
C GLY A 27 -10.78 -8.74 -3.95
N SER A 28 -10.50 -10.05 -3.97
CA SER A 28 -10.31 -10.79 -5.21
C SER A 28 -11.67 -11.03 -5.86
N PHE A 29 -11.79 -10.86 -7.18
CA PHE A 29 -13.10 -11.01 -7.83
C PHE A 29 -13.53 -12.47 -7.98
N ASN A 30 -12.57 -13.39 -7.92
CA ASN A 30 -12.73 -14.77 -8.36
C ASN A 30 -13.82 -15.53 -7.59
N ASP A 31 -13.91 -15.32 -6.28
CA ASP A 31 -14.82 -16.08 -5.40
C ASP A 31 -15.97 -15.24 -4.80
N GLN A 32 -16.08 -13.96 -5.19
CA GLN A 32 -17.22 -13.13 -4.79
C GLN A 32 -18.53 -13.53 -5.48
N PHE A 33 -18.44 -14.30 -6.57
CA PHE A 33 -19.59 -14.82 -7.30
C PHE A 33 -19.47 -16.33 -7.45
N ALA A 34 -20.58 -17.05 -7.27
CA ALA A 34 -20.67 -18.49 -7.53
C ALA A 34 -20.75 -18.79 -9.03
N ASP A 35 -19.73 -18.37 -9.79
CA ASP A 35 -19.67 -18.44 -11.25
C ASP A 35 -18.26 -18.91 -11.68
N ALA A 36 -18.19 -20.11 -12.28
CA ALA A 36 -16.92 -20.72 -12.67
C ALA A 36 -16.21 -19.98 -13.81
N ASP A 37 -16.94 -19.26 -14.65
CA ASP A 37 -16.35 -18.43 -15.69
C ASP A 37 -15.70 -17.18 -15.09
N ILE A 38 -16.32 -16.56 -14.09
CA ILE A 38 -15.70 -15.45 -13.36
C ILE A 38 -14.50 -15.95 -12.57
N ARG A 39 -14.64 -17.03 -11.81
CA ARG A 39 -13.57 -17.57 -10.96
C ARG A 39 -12.28 -17.84 -11.73
N ASN A 40 -12.42 -18.44 -12.91
CA ASN A 40 -11.29 -18.87 -13.74
C ASN A 40 -10.92 -17.87 -14.84
N TYR A 41 -11.49 -16.66 -14.84
CA TYR A 41 -11.23 -15.68 -15.87
C TYR A 41 -9.76 -15.22 -15.86
N ALA A 42 -9.13 -15.26 -17.04
CA ALA A 42 -7.80 -14.70 -17.29
C ALA A 42 -7.90 -13.64 -18.39
N GLY A 43 -7.56 -12.39 -18.06
CA GLY A 43 -7.65 -11.25 -18.97
C GLY A 43 -7.94 -9.94 -18.27
N ASN A 44 -8.51 -9.00 -19.03
CA ASN A 44 -8.85 -7.67 -18.55
C ASN A 44 -10.18 -7.68 -17.78
N VAL A 45 -10.20 -7.09 -16.59
CA VAL A 45 -11.41 -6.83 -15.82
C VAL A 45 -11.50 -5.34 -15.48
N TRP A 46 -12.71 -4.79 -15.57
CA TRP A 46 -12.92 -3.35 -15.43
C TRP A 46 -13.70 -3.05 -14.16
N TYR A 47 -13.17 -2.14 -13.37
CA TYR A 47 -13.83 -1.55 -12.20
C TYR A 47 -14.16 -0.10 -12.50
N GLN A 48 -15.30 0.38 -12.01
CA GLN A 48 -15.67 1.78 -12.16
C GLN A 48 -16.44 2.26 -10.95
N ARG A 49 -16.16 3.50 -10.52
CA ARG A 49 -16.88 4.15 -9.43
C ARG A 49 -16.94 5.66 -9.67
N GLU A 50 -18.10 6.26 -9.42
CA GLU A 50 -18.20 7.70 -9.26
C GLU A 50 -17.90 8.10 -7.81
N VAL A 51 -17.08 9.13 -7.63
CA VAL A 51 -16.72 9.68 -6.32
C VAL A 51 -16.92 11.18 -6.32
N PHE A 52 -17.35 11.75 -5.21
CA PHE A 52 -17.53 13.19 -5.05
C PHE A 52 -16.27 13.81 -4.43
N ILE A 53 -15.72 14.84 -5.06
CA ILE A 53 -14.57 15.59 -4.51
C ILE A 53 -15.10 16.64 -3.52
N PRO A 54 -14.73 16.59 -2.23
CA PRO A 54 -15.16 17.58 -1.26
C PRO A 54 -14.77 19.02 -1.66
N LYS A 55 -15.67 19.99 -1.43
CA LYS A 55 -15.40 21.41 -1.73
C LYS A 55 -14.20 21.98 -0.95
N GLY A 56 -13.96 21.46 0.26
CA GLY A 56 -12.86 21.89 1.13
C GLY A 56 -11.47 21.53 0.62
N TRP A 57 -11.36 20.71 -0.43
CA TRP A 57 -10.09 20.34 -1.04
C TRP A 57 -9.63 21.33 -2.12
N ALA A 58 -10.37 22.43 -2.34
CA ALA A 58 -10.00 23.44 -3.31
C ALA A 58 -8.61 24.02 -2.97
N GLY A 59 -7.69 23.98 -3.93
CA GLY A 59 -6.32 24.49 -3.77
C GLY A 59 -5.34 23.52 -3.09
N GLN A 60 -5.79 22.34 -2.67
CA GLN A 60 -4.93 21.28 -2.16
C GLN A 60 -4.48 20.35 -3.29
N ARG A 61 -3.38 19.65 -3.06
CA ARG A 61 -2.96 18.52 -3.87
C ARG A 61 -3.86 17.34 -3.56
N ILE A 62 -4.48 16.74 -4.58
CA ILE A 62 -5.39 15.59 -4.47
C ILE A 62 -4.73 14.37 -5.12
N VAL A 63 -4.59 13.29 -4.35
CA VAL A 63 -3.88 12.08 -4.77
C VAL A 63 -4.83 10.89 -4.76
N LEU A 64 -4.82 10.13 -5.85
CA LEU A 64 -5.49 8.83 -5.96
C LEU A 64 -4.47 7.72 -5.76
N ARG A 65 -4.70 6.87 -4.77
CA ARG A 65 -3.82 5.77 -4.38
C ARG A 65 -4.53 4.43 -4.42
N PHE A 66 -3.84 3.43 -4.96
CA PHE A 66 -4.22 2.03 -4.87
C PHE A 66 -3.16 1.29 -4.08
N ASP A 67 -3.55 0.61 -3.00
CA ASP A 67 -2.58 -0.10 -2.16
C ASP A 67 -2.11 -1.44 -2.76
N ALA A 68 -2.94 -2.07 -3.61
CA ALA A 68 -2.58 -3.24 -4.41
C ALA A 68 -3.65 -3.53 -5.49
N VAL A 69 -3.20 -3.66 -6.74
CA VAL A 69 -4.01 -4.11 -7.89
C VAL A 69 -3.27 -5.24 -8.58
N THR A 70 -3.92 -6.40 -8.74
CA THR A 70 -3.24 -7.64 -9.10
C THR A 70 -3.66 -8.13 -10.50
N HIS A 71 -2.74 -8.25 -11.48
CA HIS A 71 -1.28 -8.04 -11.44
C HIS A 71 -0.79 -6.77 -12.14
N TYR A 72 -1.60 -6.25 -13.05
CA TYR A 72 -1.38 -4.98 -13.72
C TYR A 72 -2.63 -4.11 -13.55
N GLY A 73 -2.45 -2.83 -13.30
CA GLY A 73 -3.53 -1.85 -13.18
C GLY A 73 -3.30 -0.67 -14.09
N LYS A 74 -4.33 -0.25 -14.82
CA LYS A 74 -4.36 0.98 -15.61
C LYS A 74 -5.55 1.82 -15.23
N VAL A 75 -5.35 3.11 -14.94
CA VAL A 75 -6.35 3.95 -14.26
C VAL A 75 -6.65 5.21 -15.05
N TRP A 76 -7.94 5.51 -15.14
CA TRP A 76 -8.47 6.73 -15.73
C TRP A 76 -9.31 7.50 -14.71
N VAL A 77 -9.17 8.82 -14.76
CA VAL A 77 -10.00 9.79 -14.03
C VAL A 77 -10.74 10.62 -15.08
N ASN A 78 -12.07 10.51 -15.09
CA ASN A 78 -12.92 10.87 -16.22
C ASN A 78 -12.42 10.21 -17.51
N ASN A 79 -11.93 11.02 -18.45
CA ASN A 79 -11.48 10.57 -19.77
C ASN A 79 -9.94 10.63 -19.91
N GLN A 80 -9.22 10.89 -18.82
CA GLN A 80 -7.77 11.03 -18.81
C GLN A 80 -7.14 9.83 -18.13
N GLU A 81 -6.18 9.20 -18.79
CA GLU A 81 -5.30 8.21 -18.20
C GLU A 81 -4.37 8.91 -17.21
N VAL A 82 -4.27 8.40 -15.98
CA VAL A 82 -3.50 9.07 -14.91
C VAL A 82 -2.34 8.22 -14.39
N MET A 83 -2.43 6.90 -14.45
CA MET A 83 -1.35 6.00 -14.05
C MET A 83 -1.54 4.57 -14.57
N GLU A 84 -0.43 3.85 -14.67
CA GLU A 84 -0.38 2.41 -14.81
C GLU A 84 0.68 1.82 -13.88
N HIS A 85 0.51 0.56 -13.48
CA HIS A 85 1.43 -0.13 -12.58
C HIS A 85 1.48 -1.63 -12.88
N GLN A 86 2.70 -2.15 -12.97
CA GLN A 86 2.99 -3.58 -13.07
C GLN A 86 3.52 -4.08 -11.72
N GLY A 87 2.79 -5.00 -11.10
CA GLY A 87 3.13 -5.55 -9.79
C GLY A 87 1.90 -5.66 -8.90
N GLY A 88 1.62 -6.87 -8.41
CA GLY A 88 0.33 -7.16 -7.77
C GLY A 88 0.20 -6.79 -6.30
N TYR A 89 1.28 -6.38 -5.62
CA TYR A 89 1.37 -6.38 -4.15
C TYR A 89 2.01 -5.12 -3.56
N THR A 90 2.27 -4.11 -4.38
CA THR A 90 2.82 -2.81 -3.97
C THR A 90 1.86 -1.69 -4.33
N PRO A 91 1.85 -0.61 -3.52
CA PRO A 91 1.01 0.54 -3.80
C PRO A 91 1.52 1.34 -5.01
N PHE A 92 0.62 2.07 -5.64
CA PHE A 92 0.93 3.08 -6.65
C PHE A 92 -0.12 4.19 -6.59
N GLU A 93 0.30 5.40 -6.96
CA GLU A 93 -0.54 6.58 -6.86
C GLU A 93 -0.18 7.65 -7.90
N ALA A 94 -1.11 8.58 -8.11
CA ALA A 94 -0.92 9.73 -8.97
C ALA A 94 -1.57 10.98 -8.37
N ASP A 95 -0.92 12.12 -8.60
CA ASP A 95 -1.53 13.42 -8.40
C ASP A 95 -2.63 13.62 -9.45
N VAL A 96 -3.87 13.66 -9.00
CA VAL A 96 -5.05 13.80 -9.86
C VAL A 96 -5.64 15.21 -9.81
N THR A 97 -5.01 16.14 -9.10
CA THR A 97 -5.43 17.55 -9.00
C THR A 97 -5.80 18.16 -10.36
N PRO A 98 -5.02 17.96 -11.45
CA PRO A 98 -5.34 18.55 -12.75
C PRO A 98 -6.61 18.00 -13.41
N TYR A 99 -7.10 16.83 -12.97
CA TYR A 99 -8.20 16.09 -13.61
C TYR A 99 -9.51 16.15 -12.84
N VAL A 100 -9.49 16.77 -11.66
CA VAL A 100 -10.63 16.84 -10.74
C VAL A 100 -10.98 18.28 -10.39
N ILE A 101 -12.22 18.50 -9.96
CA ILE A 101 -12.69 19.81 -9.53
C ILE A 101 -13.37 19.64 -8.18
N ALA A 102 -12.89 20.36 -7.17
CA ALA A 102 -13.49 20.38 -5.85
C ALA A 102 -14.98 20.76 -5.93
N GLY A 103 -15.84 19.98 -5.26
CA GLY A 103 -17.29 20.13 -5.29
C GLY A 103 -18.00 19.47 -6.48
N LYS A 104 -17.31 18.68 -7.30
CA LYS A 104 -17.90 17.91 -8.40
C LYS A 104 -17.65 16.41 -8.22
N SER A 105 -18.52 15.61 -8.83
CA SER A 105 -18.28 14.17 -8.98
C SER A 105 -17.28 13.91 -10.11
N VAL A 106 -16.50 12.85 -9.95
CA VAL A 106 -15.55 12.33 -10.93
C VAL A 106 -15.71 10.83 -11.06
N ARG A 107 -15.57 10.33 -12.29
CA ARG A 107 -15.58 8.89 -12.57
C ARG A 107 -14.15 8.36 -12.52
N ILE A 108 -13.92 7.31 -11.74
CA ILE A 108 -12.66 6.58 -11.72
C ILE A 108 -12.92 5.22 -12.39
N THR A 109 -12.13 4.90 -13.41
CA THR A 109 -12.18 3.60 -14.10
C THR A 109 -10.81 2.93 -14.01
N VAL A 110 -10.79 1.63 -13.75
CA VAL A 110 -9.57 0.84 -13.65
C VAL A 110 -9.70 -0.40 -14.49
N CYS A 111 -8.75 -0.64 -15.38
CA CYS A 111 -8.54 -1.93 -16.03
C CYS A 111 -7.50 -2.71 -15.22
N VAL A 112 -7.87 -3.90 -14.77
CA VAL A 112 -6.99 -4.83 -14.06
C VAL A 112 -6.74 -6.02 -14.97
N ASN A 113 -5.48 -6.39 -15.17
CA ASN A 113 -5.10 -7.59 -15.93
C ASN A 113 -4.40 -8.59 -15.00
N ASN A 114 -4.83 -9.85 -15.07
CA ASN A 114 -4.30 -10.92 -14.22
C ASN A 114 -3.50 -11.99 -14.98
N GLU A 115 -3.16 -11.72 -16.25
CA GLU A 115 -2.35 -12.62 -17.07
C GLU A 115 -0.91 -12.60 -16.59
N LEU A 116 -0.37 -13.78 -16.28
CA LEU A 116 1.05 -13.95 -15.97
C LEU A 116 1.82 -14.39 -17.21
N ASN A 117 3.06 -13.91 -17.32
CA ASN A 117 4.04 -14.30 -18.33
C ASN A 117 5.42 -14.52 -17.67
N TRP A 118 6.47 -14.74 -18.46
CA TRP A 118 7.81 -14.99 -17.93
C TRP A 118 8.50 -13.73 -17.37
N GLN A 119 7.95 -12.55 -17.66
CA GLN A 119 8.44 -11.25 -17.21
C GLN A 119 7.64 -10.70 -16.02
N THR A 120 6.47 -11.28 -15.72
CA THR A 120 5.70 -10.91 -14.53
C THR A 120 6.32 -11.54 -13.28
N ILE A 121 6.16 -10.87 -12.14
CA ILE A 121 6.41 -11.44 -10.83
C ILE A 121 5.07 -11.50 -10.10
N PRO A 122 4.54 -12.72 -9.81
CA PRO A 122 5.11 -14.04 -10.09
C PRO A 122 5.06 -14.45 -11.58
N PRO A 123 5.90 -15.41 -12.03
CA PRO A 123 5.90 -15.86 -13.42
C PRO A 123 4.79 -16.89 -13.70
N GLY A 124 4.36 -16.92 -14.97
CA GLY A 124 3.40 -17.90 -15.47
C GLY A 124 3.27 -17.86 -16.99
N MET A 125 2.19 -18.43 -17.51
CA MET A 125 1.81 -18.34 -18.93
C MET A 125 0.31 -18.47 -19.11
N VAL A 126 -0.24 -17.84 -20.14
CA VAL A 126 -1.63 -18.04 -20.56
C VAL A 126 -1.68 -19.07 -21.68
N ILE A 127 -2.53 -20.07 -21.50
CA ILE A 127 -2.83 -21.09 -22.50
C ILE A 127 -4.26 -20.85 -22.98
N THR A 128 -4.44 -20.68 -24.28
CA THR A 128 -5.77 -20.54 -24.88
C THR A 128 -6.24 -21.90 -25.38
N ASP A 129 -7.45 -22.32 -24.97
CA ASP A 129 -8.04 -23.56 -25.45
C ASP A 129 -8.64 -23.44 -26.86
N GLU A 130 -9.16 -24.55 -27.40
CA GLU A 130 -9.76 -24.63 -28.74
C GLU A 130 -10.98 -23.71 -28.91
N ASN A 131 -11.63 -23.32 -27.82
CA ASN A 131 -12.79 -22.42 -27.82
C ASN A 131 -12.38 -20.94 -27.63
N GLY A 132 -11.07 -20.65 -27.61
CA GLY A 132 -10.56 -19.30 -27.38
C GLY A 132 -10.55 -18.87 -25.91
N LYS A 133 -10.87 -19.76 -24.97
CA LYS A 133 -10.87 -19.43 -23.53
C LYS A 133 -9.44 -19.42 -23.01
N LYS A 134 -9.03 -18.29 -22.44
CA LYS A 134 -7.75 -18.14 -21.76
C LYS A 134 -7.78 -18.87 -20.42
N LYS A 135 -6.75 -19.67 -20.17
CA LYS A 135 -6.49 -20.32 -18.88
C LYS A 135 -5.11 -19.92 -18.39
N GLN A 136 -5.03 -19.46 -17.15
CA GLN A 136 -3.76 -19.19 -16.50
C GLN A 136 -3.08 -20.49 -16.08
N SER A 137 -1.79 -20.62 -16.43
CA SER A 137 -0.85 -21.60 -15.88
C SER A 137 0.25 -20.87 -15.11
N TYR A 138 0.69 -21.44 -13.98
CA TYR A 138 1.71 -20.85 -13.10
C TYR A 138 2.41 -21.93 -12.28
N PHE A 139 3.54 -21.57 -11.66
CA PHE A 139 4.47 -22.49 -11.01
C PHE A 139 4.50 -22.38 -9.48
N HIS A 140 3.56 -21.62 -8.91
CA HIS A 140 3.43 -21.42 -7.48
C HIS A 140 2.21 -22.15 -6.92
N ASP A 141 2.28 -22.53 -5.64
CA ASP A 141 1.25 -23.31 -4.94
C ASP A 141 0.24 -22.42 -4.19
N PHE A 142 -0.27 -21.41 -4.87
CA PHE A 142 -1.40 -20.60 -4.41
C PHE A 142 -2.27 -20.22 -5.60
N PHE A 143 -3.55 -19.96 -5.35
CA PHE A 143 -4.46 -19.58 -6.43
C PHE A 143 -4.13 -18.17 -6.96
N ASN A 144 -4.17 -18.00 -8.28
CA ASN A 144 -3.94 -16.70 -8.95
C ASN A 144 -5.15 -15.76 -8.81
N TYR A 145 -5.49 -15.44 -7.57
CA TYR A 145 -6.47 -14.43 -7.23
C TYR A 145 -6.09 -13.08 -7.84
N ALA A 146 -7.10 -12.35 -8.31
CA ALA A 146 -6.91 -11.07 -8.97
C ALA A 146 -8.02 -10.07 -8.63
N GLY A 147 -7.74 -8.80 -8.91
CA GLY A 147 -8.63 -7.70 -8.59
C GLY A 147 -7.91 -6.60 -7.80
N ILE A 148 -8.69 -5.85 -7.03
CA ILE A 148 -8.18 -4.76 -6.19
C ILE A 148 -8.12 -5.29 -4.75
N HIS A 149 -6.97 -5.84 -4.36
CA HIS A 149 -6.82 -6.60 -3.10
C HIS A 149 -6.68 -5.73 -1.86
N ARG A 150 -6.30 -4.47 -2.00
CA ARG A 150 -6.17 -3.52 -0.88
C ARG A 150 -6.92 -2.23 -1.18
N SER A 151 -6.98 -1.34 -0.20
CA SER A 151 -7.79 -0.12 -0.25
C SER A 151 -7.45 0.76 -1.45
N VAL A 152 -8.48 1.44 -1.96
CA VAL A 152 -8.35 2.57 -2.88
C VAL A 152 -8.69 3.82 -2.11
N MET A 153 -7.78 4.79 -2.10
CA MET A 153 -7.92 6.01 -1.32
C MET A 153 -7.79 7.22 -2.21
N LEU A 154 -8.60 8.23 -1.90
CA LEU A 154 -8.40 9.58 -2.38
C LEU A 154 -8.07 10.43 -1.17
N TYR A 155 -6.92 11.10 -1.18
CA TYR A 155 -6.44 11.89 -0.05
C TYR A 155 -5.88 13.22 -0.53
N THR A 156 -5.63 14.13 0.42
CA THR A 156 -5.07 15.45 0.14
C THR A 156 -3.83 15.73 0.94
N THR A 157 -2.93 16.51 0.36
CA THR A 157 -1.84 17.18 1.06
C THR A 157 -1.90 18.68 0.75
N PRO A 158 -1.21 19.54 1.54
CA PRO A 158 -0.88 20.88 1.07
C PRO A 158 0.04 20.80 -0.17
N ASN A 159 0.30 21.96 -0.80
CA ASN A 159 1.26 22.06 -1.91
C ASN A 159 2.71 22.02 -1.42
N THR A 160 2.91 22.15 -0.11
CA THR A 160 4.12 21.85 0.67
C THR A 160 3.87 20.58 1.48
N TRP A 161 4.50 19.45 1.17
CA TRP A 161 4.22 18.14 1.79
C TRP A 161 5.47 17.31 2.06
N VAL A 162 5.32 16.34 2.96
CA VAL A 162 6.29 15.27 3.20
C VAL A 162 6.01 14.12 2.23
N ASP A 163 6.97 13.82 1.36
CA ASP A 163 6.85 12.83 0.30
C ASP A 163 7.33 11.44 0.74
N ASP A 164 8.48 11.38 1.41
CA ASP A 164 9.07 10.14 1.93
C ASP A 164 9.86 10.38 3.22
N ILE A 165 9.91 9.35 4.07
CA ILE A 165 10.66 9.36 5.32
C ILE A 165 11.39 8.01 5.46
N THR A 166 12.71 8.07 5.49
CA THR A 166 13.56 6.93 5.85
C THR A 166 14.05 7.10 7.29
N VAL A 167 13.94 6.04 8.10
CA VAL A 167 14.43 6.00 9.49
C VAL A 167 15.33 4.79 9.70
N VAL A 168 16.50 5.01 10.30
CA VAL A 168 17.42 3.94 10.72
C VAL A 168 17.72 4.12 12.21
N THR A 169 17.58 3.04 12.98
CA THR A 169 17.81 3.07 14.42
C THR A 169 19.05 2.28 14.80
N HIS A 170 19.90 2.87 15.63
CA HIS A 170 21.09 2.22 16.19
C HIS A 170 20.97 2.14 17.71
N VAL A 171 21.38 1.01 18.28
CA VAL A 171 21.34 0.76 19.73
C VAL A 171 22.76 0.47 20.20
N ALA A 172 23.24 1.24 21.18
CA ALA A 172 24.56 1.01 21.80
C ALA A 172 24.61 -0.36 22.50
N GLN A 173 25.83 -0.88 22.74
CA GLN A 173 26.00 -2.21 23.35
C GLN A 173 25.45 -2.30 24.78
N ASP A 174 25.42 -1.18 25.50
CA ASP A 174 24.86 -1.09 26.84
C ASP A 174 23.33 -0.93 26.86
N CYS A 175 22.71 -0.77 25.68
CA CYS A 175 21.29 -0.47 25.49
C CYS A 175 20.79 0.80 26.18
N ASN A 176 21.67 1.64 26.75
CA ASN A 176 21.29 2.89 27.43
C ASN A 176 21.34 4.09 26.49
N HIS A 177 21.84 3.92 25.28
CA HIS A 177 21.89 4.96 24.26
C HIS A 177 21.41 4.40 22.93
N ALA A 178 20.59 5.17 22.23
CA ALA A 178 20.23 4.90 20.85
C ALA A 178 20.33 6.16 20.01
N SER A 179 20.52 5.97 18.71
CA SER A 179 20.38 7.03 17.73
C SER A 179 19.28 6.68 16.73
N VAL A 180 18.54 7.71 16.31
CA VAL A 180 17.50 7.61 15.28
C VAL A 180 17.93 8.54 14.16
N ASP A 181 18.47 7.95 13.11
CA ASP A 181 18.85 8.66 11.89
C ASP A 181 17.61 8.82 11.02
N TRP A 182 17.40 10.03 10.49
CA TRP A 182 16.29 10.30 9.58
C TRP A 182 16.78 10.91 8.27
N GLN A 183 16.04 10.61 7.21
CA GLN A 183 16.11 11.29 5.93
C GLN A 183 14.68 11.54 5.45
N VAL A 184 14.39 12.77 5.02
CA VAL A 184 13.07 13.23 4.61
C VAL A 184 13.17 13.79 3.20
N VAL A 185 12.29 13.32 2.32
CA VAL A 185 12.02 13.96 1.02
C VAL A 185 10.77 14.81 1.23
N ALA A 186 10.92 16.12 1.09
CA ALA A 186 9.83 17.08 1.22
C ALA A 186 10.18 18.35 0.44
N ASN A 187 9.18 19.15 0.11
CA ASN A 187 9.38 20.53 -0.30
C ASN A 187 9.12 21.47 0.90
N GLY A 188 9.98 22.47 1.09
CA GLY A 188 9.92 23.39 2.23
C GLY A 188 10.95 23.08 3.32
N ASP A 189 10.88 23.87 4.40
CA ASP A 189 11.72 23.70 5.58
C ASP A 189 11.23 22.52 6.42
N VAL A 190 12.15 21.64 6.80
CA VAL A 190 11.83 20.41 7.56
C VAL A 190 12.24 20.55 9.02
N SER A 191 11.35 20.13 9.91
CA SER A 191 11.66 19.87 11.32
C SER A 191 11.08 18.53 11.76
N VAL A 192 11.75 17.88 12.72
CA VAL A 192 11.32 16.60 13.26
C VAL A 192 11.24 16.64 14.78
N GLU A 193 10.24 15.98 15.34
CA GLU A 193 10.10 15.73 16.78
C GLU A 193 9.91 14.23 16.99
N LEU A 194 10.75 13.62 17.82
CA LEU A 194 10.53 12.26 18.29
C LEU A 194 9.77 12.32 19.60
N ARG A 195 8.59 11.70 19.64
CA ARG A 195 7.71 11.64 20.80
C ARG A 195 7.61 10.23 21.34
N ASP A 196 7.59 10.10 22.65
CA ASP A 196 7.36 8.82 23.32
C ASP A 196 5.88 8.40 23.28
N ALA A 197 5.55 7.25 23.87
CA ALA A 197 4.18 6.72 23.90
C ALA A 197 3.18 7.63 24.63
N ASP A 198 3.65 8.50 25.53
CA ASP A 198 2.86 9.49 26.27
C ASP A 198 2.84 10.87 25.56
N GLN A 199 3.31 10.92 24.31
CA GLN A 199 3.40 12.11 23.46
C GLN A 199 4.36 13.20 23.98
N GLN A 200 5.30 12.85 24.87
CA GLN A 200 6.35 13.77 25.29
C GLN A 200 7.47 13.80 24.26
N VAL A 201 7.93 15.01 23.91
CA VAL A 201 9.04 15.20 22.98
C VAL A 201 10.34 14.80 23.68
N VAL A 202 11.00 13.76 23.17
CA VAL A 202 12.26 13.25 23.72
C VAL A 202 13.49 13.72 22.94
N ALA A 203 13.30 14.10 21.67
CA ALA A 203 14.35 14.67 20.84
C ALA A 203 13.77 15.49 19.68
N THR A 204 14.52 16.46 19.19
CA THR A 204 14.12 17.33 18.07
C THR A 204 15.26 17.51 17.08
N GLY A 205 14.92 17.71 15.81
CA GLY A 205 15.87 17.96 14.73
C GLY A 205 15.33 18.94 13.70
N GLN A 206 16.23 19.49 12.89
CA GLN A 206 15.90 20.36 11.75
C GLN A 206 16.67 19.92 10.51
N GLY A 207 16.12 20.25 9.35
CA GLY A 207 16.68 19.86 8.06
C GLY A 207 16.18 18.50 7.57
N THR A 208 16.47 18.22 6.30
CA THR A 208 16.01 17.02 5.59
C THR A 208 16.72 15.73 6.01
N SER A 209 17.77 15.82 6.83
CA SER A 209 18.42 14.65 7.43
C SER A 209 19.14 15.01 8.71
N GLY A 210 19.36 14.02 9.56
CA GLY A 210 20.13 14.16 10.80
C GLY A 210 20.02 12.94 11.70
N THR A 211 20.47 13.11 12.95
CA THR A 211 20.48 12.05 13.97
C THR A 211 19.94 12.56 15.30
N LEU A 212 18.92 11.89 15.85
CA LEU A 212 18.37 12.16 17.18
C LEU A 212 19.03 11.21 18.17
N GLN A 213 19.50 11.75 19.29
CA GLN A 213 20.07 10.94 20.38
C GLN A 213 18.98 10.69 21.42
N VAL A 214 18.83 9.42 21.83
CA VAL A 214 17.87 9.00 22.85
C VAL A 214 18.62 8.31 23.98
N VAL A 215 18.57 8.92 25.16
CA VAL A 215 19.18 8.37 26.39
C VAL A 215 18.14 7.53 27.12
N ASN A 216 18.54 6.35 27.60
CA ASN A 216 17.70 5.33 28.20
C ASN A 216 16.46 5.01 27.33
N PRO A 217 16.66 4.59 26.06
CA PRO A 217 15.56 4.36 25.14
C PRO A 217 14.69 3.18 25.60
N HIS A 218 13.37 3.31 25.42
CA HIS A 218 12.46 2.17 25.51
C HIS A 218 12.50 1.43 24.17
N LEU A 219 13.28 0.34 24.12
CA LEU A 219 13.49 -0.40 22.89
C LEU A 219 12.23 -1.16 22.48
N TRP A 220 11.94 -1.17 21.18
CA TRP A 220 11.06 -2.17 20.61
C TRP A 220 11.75 -3.54 20.71
N GLN A 221 11.02 -4.57 21.14
CA GLN A 221 11.52 -5.94 21.18
C GLN A 221 10.38 -6.96 21.00
N PRO A 222 10.67 -8.20 20.58
CA PRO A 222 9.68 -9.27 20.59
C PRO A 222 9.03 -9.40 21.97
N GLY A 223 7.70 -9.43 22.04
CA GLY A 223 6.92 -9.40 23.27
C GLY A 223 6.62 -8.00 23.83
N GLU A 224 7.25 -6.95 23.31
CA GLU A 224 7.04 -5.57 23.75
C GLU A 224 7.18 -4.59 22.58
N GLY A 225 6.05 -4.33 21.93
CA GLY A 225 5.96 -3.48 20.75
C GLY A 225 5.98 -1.98 21.05
N TYR A 226 6.96 -1.49 21.82
CA TYR A 226 7.08 -0.05 22.11
C TYR A 226 7.32 0.75 20.83
N LEU A 227 6.56 1.84 20.64
CA LEU A 227 6.64 2.71 19.47
C LEU A 227 6.74 4.16 19.92
N TYR A 228 7.78 4.84 19.42
CA TYR A 228 7.83 6.30 19.37
C TYR A 228 7.04 6.80 18.15
N GLU A 229 6.79 8.10 18.11
CA GLU A 229 6.27 8.80 16.93
C GLU A 229 7.29 9.85 16.46
N LEU A 230 7.83 9.67 15.27
CA LEU A 230 8.61 10.69 14.57
C LEU A 230 7.62 11.59 13.81
N CYS A 231 7.31 12.74 14.39
CA CYS A 231 6.48 13.77 13.79
C CYS A 231 7.34 14.63 12.86
N VAL A 232 7.16 14.48 11.54
CA VAL A 232 7.87 15.25 10.53
C VAL A 232 6.99 16.39 10.06
N THR A 233 7.51 17.61 10.11
CA THR A 233 6.84 18.81 9.60
C THR A 233 7.57 19.34 8.38
N ALA A 234 6.86 19.53 7.27
CA ALA A 234 7.33 20.27 6.11
C ALA A 234 6.58 21.61 6.04
N LYS A 235 7.31 22.73 5.99
CA LYS A 235 6.73 24.06 6.15
C LYS A 235 7.22 25.04 5.08
N SER A 236 6.31 25.84 4.56
CA SER A 236 6.60 27.03 3.75
C SER A 236 6.14 28.29 4.49
N GLN A 237 6.18 29.45 3.82
CA GLN A 237 5.69 30.70 4.43
C GLN A 237 4.18 30.67 4.71
N THR A 238 3.41 29.87 3.95
CA THR A 238 1.95 29.89 3.95
C THR A 238 1.30 28.55 4.26
N GLU A 239 2.03 27.46 4.11
CA GLU A 239 1.51 26.10 4.28
C GLU A 239 2.39 25.29 5.22
N CYS A 240 1.79 24.25 5.80
CA CYS A 240 2.44 23.32 6.70
C CYS A 240 1.79 21.95 6.51
N ASP A 241 2.62 20.93 6.36
CA ASP A 241 2.23 19.52 6.39
C ASP A 241 2.90 18.84 7.57
N ILE A 242 2.18 17.89 8.18
CA ILE A 242 2.65 17.15 9.35
C ILE A 242 2.35 15.67 9.13
N TYR A 243 3.39 14.85 9.12
CA TYR A 243 3.30 13.42 8.95
C TYR A 243 3.83 12.68 10.20
N PRO A 244 2.96 12.05 11.01
CA PRO A 244 3.37 11.21 12.12
C PRO A 244 3.77 9.81 11.65
N LEU A 245 5.02 9.42 11.89
CA LEU A 245 5.52 8.08 11.59
C LEU A 245 5.83 7.31 12.87
N ARG A 246 5.19 6.15 13.08
CA ARG A 246 5.50 5.27 14.21
C ARG A 246 6.84 4.56 14.00
N VAL A 247 7.75 4.64 14.98
CA VAL A 247 9.12 4.12 14.92
C VAL A 247 9.41 3.25 16.15
N GLY A 248 9.83 2.01 15.94
CA GLY A 248 10.33 1.13 16.99
C GLY A 248 11.86 1.10 17.00
N ILE A 249 12.49 1.63 18.04
CA ILE A 249 13.95 1.64 18.18
C ILE A 249 14.44 0.22 18.47
N ARG A 250 15.18 -0.38 17.54
CA ARG A 250 15.79 -1.70 17.71
C ARG A 250 17.05 -1.86 16.87
N SER A 251 17.90 -2.82 17.23
CA SER A 251 18.97 -3.32 16.36
C SER A 251 18.67 -4.74 15.91
N VAL A 252 19.09 -5.07 14.68
CA VAL A 252 19.05 -6.43 14.13
C VAL A 252 20.42 -6.74 13.55
N ALA A 253 21.01 -7.89 13.92
CA ALA A 253 22.32 -8.30 13.43
C ALA A 253 22.44 -9.81 13.34
N VAL A 254 23.35 -10.29 12.49
CA VAL A 254 23.79 -11.69 12.47
C VAL A 254 25.27 -11.72 12.86
N LYS A 255 25.63 -12.53 13.87
CA LYS A 255 27.01 -12.74 14.30
C LYS A 255 27.29 -14.23 14.40
N GLY A 256 28.08 -14.75 13.46
CA GLY A 256 28.27 -16.19 13.31
C GLY A 256 26.93 -16.88 13.03
N GLU A 257 26.56 -17.83 13.88
CA GLU A 257 25.31 -18.60 13.79
C GLU A 257 24.15 -17.96 14.58
N GLN A 258 24.35 -16.79 15.18
CA GLN A 258 23.33 -16.12 15.99
C GLN A 258 22.63 -15.02 15.22
N PHE A 259 21.29 -15.06 15.24
CA PHE A 259 20.44 -13.91 14.92
C PHE A 259 20.22 -13.10 16.19
N LEU A 260 20.47 -11.80 16.16
CA LEU A 260 20.43 -10.91 17.32
C LEU A 260 19.38 -9.84 17.12
N ILE A 261 18.54 -9.62 18.14
CA ILE A 261 17.70 -8.42 18.28
C ILE A 261 18.14 -7.71 19.55
N ASN A 262 18.47 -6.42 19.47
CA ASN A 262 18.96 -5.63 20.61
C ASN A 262 20.15 -6.31 21.30
N HIS A 263 21.09 -6.82 20.49
CA HIS A 263 22.29 -7.57 20.91
C HIS A 263 22.04 -8.90 21.65
N LYS A 264 20.78 -9.36 21.74
CA LYS A 264 20.40 -10.62 22.39
C LYS A 264 20.08 -11.69 21.32
N PRO A 265 20.52 -12.95 21.49
CA PRO A 265 20.11 -14.05 20.62
C PRO A 265 18.59 -14.17 20.54
N PHE A 266 18.08 -14.30 19.31
CA PHE A 266 16.68 -14.45 19.00
C PHE A 266 16.44 -15.75 18.25
N TYR A 267 15.33 -16.41 18.56
CA TYR A 267 14.90 -17.64 17.92
C TYR A 267 13.50 -17.43 17.33
N PHE A 268 13.35 -17.68 16.04
CA PHE A 268 12.08 -17.51 15.35
C PHE A 268 11.13 -18.65 15.72
N THR A 269 9.94 -18.29 16.18
CA THR A 269 8.81 -19.19 16.31
C THR A 269 7.66 -18.59 15.50
N GLY A 270 7.05 -19.36 14.61
CA GLY A 270 5.92 -18.87 13.81
C GLY A 270 5.69 -19.65 12.52
N PHE A 271 5.08 -18.97 11.55
CA PHE A 271 4.56 -19.58 10.33
C PHE A 271 4.92 -18.74 9.09
N GLY A 272 5.03 -19.40 7.93
CA GLY A 272 4.80 -18.74 6.65
C GLY A 272 3.29 -18.50 6.48
N ARG A 273 2.89 -17.28 6.09
CA ARG A 273 1.48 -16.89 5.96
C ARG A 273 1.12 -16.55 4.51
N HIS A 274 -0.18 -16.54 4.23
CA HIS A 274 -0.75 -15.97 3.01
C HIS A 274 -1.80 -14.91 3.36
N GLU A 275 -1.92 -13.87 2.53
CA GLU A 275 -3.17 -13.10 2.43
C GLU A 275 -4.17 -14.01 1.67
N ASP A 276 -5.01 -14.73 2.42
CA ASP A 276 -6.01 -15.66 1.90
C ASP A 276 -7.15 -15.82 2.91
N ALA A 277 -8.38 -15.78 2.41
CA ALA A 277 -9.59 -15.92 3.22
C ALA A 277 -10.79 -16.30 2.37
N ASP A 278 -11.77 -16.93 3.01
CA ASP A 278 -13.05 -17.29 2.39
C ASP A 278 -13.69 -16.08 1.67
N LEU A 279 -14.16 -16.35 0.45
CA LEU A 279 -14.89 -15.45 -0.46
C LEU A 279 -14.09 -14.25 -0.99
N ARG A 280 -13.34 -13.55 -0.13
CA ARG A 280 -12.58 -12.34 -0.50
C ARG A 280 -11.22 -12.65 -1.13
N GLY A 281 -10.77 -13.91 -1.09
CA GLY A 281 -9.45 -14.33 -1.55
C GLY A 281 -8.36 -13.55 -0.82
N LYS A 282 -7.61 -12.74 -1.56
CA LYS A 282 -6.51 -11.91 -1.02
C LYS A 282 -6.94 -10.52 -0.56
N GLY A 283 -8.23 -10.24 -0.53
CA GLY A 283 -8.77 -8.98 -0.03
C GLY A 283 -8.36 -8.73 1.42
N PHE A 284 -7.74 -7.59 1.69
CA PHE A 284 -7.36 -7.19 3.05
C PHE A 284 -8.59 -7.10 3.97
N ASP A 285 -8.48 -7.66 5.18
CA ASP A 285 -9.51 -7.62 6.22
C ASP A 285 -8.90 -7.39 7.61
N ASN A 286 -9.31 -6.30 8.26
CA ASN A 286 -8.91 -5.99 9.63
C ASN A 286 -9.40 -7.04 10.64
N VAL A 287 -10.57 -7.65 10.43
CA VAL A 287 -11.10 -8.69 11.33
C VAL A 287 -10.18 -9.90 11.32
N LEU A 288 -9.79 -10.37 10.13
CA LEU A 288 -8.88 -11.50 9.99
C LEU A 288 -7.48 -11.16 10.48
N MET A 289 -6.95 -9.97 10.17
CA MET A 289 -5.65 -9.51 10.66
C MET A 289 -5.59 -9.59 12.20
N VAL A 290 -6.59 -9.04 12.89
CA VAL A 290 -6.65 -9.07 14.36
C VAL A 290 -6.80 -10.50 14.88
N HIS A 291 -7.66 -11.31 14.26
CA HIS A 291 -7.88 -12.70 14.68
C HIS A 291 -6.60 -13.53 14.53
N ASP A 292 -5.92 -13.44 13.39
CA ASP A 292 -4.66 -14.15 13.15
C ASP A 292 -3.58 -13.75 14.14
N HIS A 293 -3.47 -12.45 14.46
CA HIS A 293 -2.52 -11.98 15.47
C HIS A 293 -2.84 -12.54 16.87
N ALA A 294 -4.12 -12.62 17.24
CA ALA A 294 -4.53 -13.21 18.52
C ALA A 294 -4.26 -14.73 18.58
N LEU A 295 -4.38 -15.45 17.47
CA LEU A 295 -4.03 -16.89 17.41
C LEU A 295 -2.52 -17.14 17.53
N MET A 296 -1.70 -16.15 17.18
CA MET A 296 -0.24 -16.20 17.30
C MET A 296 0.27 -15.68 18.65
N ASP A 297 -0.61 -15.27 19.57
CA ASP A 297 -0.23 -14.87 20.93
C ASP A 297 -0.06 -16.13 21.79
N TRP A 298 1.19 -16.58 21.93
CA TRP A 298 1.64 -17.83 22.55
C TRP A 298 2.81 -17.57 23.50
#